data_AF-A0A5U7F7I8-F1
#
_entry.id   AF-A0A5U7F7I8-F1
#
_cell.length_a   1.000
_cell.length_b   1.000
_cell.length_c   1.000
_cell.angle_alpha   90.00
_cell.angle_beta   90.00
_cell.angle_gamma   90.00
#
_symmetry.space_group_name_H-M   'P 1'
#
loop_
_entity.id
_entity.type
_entity.pdbx_description
1 polymer ?
#
loop_
_entity_poly.entity_id
_entity_poly.type
_entity_poly.pdbx_seq_one_letter_code
_entity_poly.pdbx_strand_id
1 'polypeptide(L)'
;EDYAYFLGKATGDKTSFFIHDDANNRLRVVLKKSPDGVWRPQPENNLLTQQSKVSGGYYSDGTLRETDLAQLAQACRVEGDTVNLTGTLRQQGDGESAYWTLTPDNPLACVRDANKQQPGWNQTMQLVLTPQEREGLNNLVGKKVSVGGDIFLALSASHHTPLLLDNIFRLTEIK
;
A
#
# COMPACT_ATOMS: atom_id res chain seq x y z
N GLU A 1 10.14 -19.63 -23.62
CA GLU A 1 9.04 -20.11 -22.76
C GLU A 1 8.30 -18.88 -22.25
N ASP A 2 7.03 -18.70 -22.63
CA ASP A 2 6.22 -17.53 -22.28
C ASP A 2 5.34 -17.77 -21.05
N TYR A 3 5.57 -18.87 -20.33
CA TYR A 3 4.82 -19.28 -19.16
C TYR A 3 5.77 -19.58 -18.00
N ALA A 4 5.37 -19.22 -16.78
CA ALA A 4 6.05 -19.57 -15.54
C ALA A 4 5.03 -20.11 -14.53
N TYR A 5 5.45 -21.10 -13.73
CA TYR A 5 4.59 -21.82 -12.80
C TYR A 5 5.10 -21.65 -11.38
N PHE A 6 4.18 -21.48 -10.42
CA PHE A 6 4.52 -21.40 -9.01
C PHE A 6 3.65 -22.36 -8.22
N LEU A 7 4.28 -23.10 -7.32
CA LEU A 7 3.61 -23.96 -6.35
C LEU A 7 4.06 -23.55 -4.95
N GLY A 8 3.12 -23.13 -4.11
CA GLY A 8 3.44 -22.66 -2.76
C GLY A 8 2.31 -22.91 -1.77
N LYS A 9 2.58 -22.73 -0.48
CA LYS A 9 1.54 -22.70 0.56
C LYS A 9 1.18 -21.26 0.88
N ALA A 10 -0.11 -20.97 0.89
CA ALA A 10 -0.67 -19.73 1.43
C ALA A 10 -0.32 -19.59 2.91
N THR A 11 -0.06 -18.37 3.37
CA THR A 11 0.02 -18.02 4.81
C THR A 11 -0.89 -16.83 5.07
N GLY A 12 -1.95 -17.03 5.88
CA GLY A 12 -2.97 -16.01 6.18
C GLY A 12 -4.41 -16.55 6.05
N ASP A 13 -5.39 -15.80 6.56
CA ASP A 13 -6.80 -16.22 6.58
C ASP A 13 -7.58 -15.79 5.33
N LYS A 14 -8.22 -16.80 4.71
CA LYS A 14 -9.28 -16.80 3.66
C LYS A 14 -8.90 -16.86 2.16
N THR A 15 -9.91 -17.37 1.45
CA THR A 15 -10.11 -17.91 0.09
C THR A 15 -9.14 -17.41 -0.98
N SER A 16 -8.41 -18.34 -1.59
CA SER A 16 -7.60 -18.07 -2.78
C SER A 16 -8.42 -18.29 -4.05
N PHE A 17 -8.28 -17.38 -5.01
CA PHE A 17 -8.85 -17.50 -6.37
C PHE A 17 -8.02 -18.44 -7.27
N PHE A 18 -6.88 -18.91 -6.79
CA PHE A 18 -6.00 -19.85 -7.48
C PHE A 18 -6.37 -21.29 -7.17
N ILE A 19 -6.07 -22.18 -8.13
CA ILE A 19 -6.38 -23.60 -8.03
C ILE A 19 -5.61 -24.20 -6.85
N HIS A 20 -6.37 -24.77 -5.93
CA HIS A 20 -5.82 -25.56 -4.83
C HIS A 20 -5.51 -26.97 -5.34
N ASP A 21 -4.29 -27.43 -5.09
CA ASP A 21 -3.95 -28.84 -5.12
C ASP A 21 -4.44 -29.44 -3.78
N ASP A 22 -5.58 -30.12 -3.87
CA ASP A 22 -6.48 -30.48 -2.77
C ASP A 22 -5.86 -31.40 -1.71
N ALA A 23 -4.77 -32.10 -2.03
CA ALA A 23 -4.09 -32.96 -1.08
C ALA A 23 -3.16 -32.22 -0.09
N ASN A 24 -2.66 -31.02 -0.43
CA ASN A 24 -1.64 -30.32 0.38
C ASN A 24 -1.94 -28.83 0.61
N ASN A 25 -3.11 -28.38 0.16
CA ASN A 25 -3.54 -26.98 0.20
C ASN A 25 -2.51 -26.05 -0.46
N ARG A 26 -1.85 -26.54 -1.52
CA ARG A 26 -0.86 -25.78 -2.28
C ARG A 26 -1.56 -24.98 -3.37
N LEU A 27 -1.12 -23.75 -3.57
CA LEU A 27 -1.58 -22.88 -4.64
C LEU A 27 -0.74 -23.08 -5.88
N ARG A 28 -1.42 -23.30 -7.01
CA ARG A 28 -0.80 -23.24 -8.34
C ARG A 28 -1.09 -21.89 -8.96
N VAL A 29 -0.04 -21.14 -9.28
CA VAL A 29 -0.13 -19.84 -9.96
C VAL A 29 0.57 -19.95 -11.31
N VAL A 30 -0.10 -19.50 -12.36
CA VAL A 30 0.45 -19.47 -13.72
C VAL A 30 0.66 -18.01 -14.11
N LEU A 31 1.88 -17.66 -14.53
CA LEU A 31 2.20 -16.38 -15.13
C LEU A 31 2.43 -16.57 -16.63
N LYS A 32 1.98 -15.61 -17.43
CA LYS A 32 2.28 -15.52 -18.86
C LYS A 32 3.04 -14.24 -19.15
N LYS A 33 4.10 -14.34 -19.95
CA LYS A 33 4.84 -13.17 -20.43
C LYS A 33 4.05 -12.53 -21.57
N SER A 34 3.63 -11.29 -21.40
CA SER A 34 3.01 -10.51 -22.46
C SER A 34 4.05 -10.04 -23.49
N PRO A 35 3.62 -9.63 -24.70
CA PRO A 35 4.53 -9.19 -25.77
C PRO A 35 5.41 -7.98 -25.40
N ASP A 36 4.97 -7.18 -24.42
CA ASP A 36 5.71 -6.07 -23.81
C ASP A 36 6.82 -6.54 -22.83
N GLY A 37 6.97 -7.85 -22.64
CA GLY A 37 7.94 -8.48 -21.75
C GLY A 37 7.49 -8.57 -20.28
N VAL A 38 6.29 -8.11 -19.94
CA VAL A 38 5.75 -8.11 -18.57
C VAL A 38 5.13 -9.48 -18.24
N TRP A 39 5.33 -9.97 -17.01
CA TRP A 39 4.67 -11.21 -16.55
C TRP A 39 3.34 -10.89 -15.89
N ARG A 40 2.26 -11.59 -16.29
CA ARG A 40 0.90 -11.39 -15.76
C ARG A 40 0.28 -12.70 -15.29
N PRO A 41 -0.48 -12.70 -14.19
CA PRO A 41 -1.20 -13.89 -13.74
C PRO A 41 -2.24 -14.32 -14.77
N GLN A 42 -2.47 -15.63 -14.85
CA GLN A 42 -3.51 -16.25 -15.66
C GLN A 42 -4.53 -16.94 -14.72
N PRO A 43 -5.81 -16.54 -14.75
CA PRO A 43 -6.41 -15.51 -15.62
C PRO A 43 -6.00 -14.07 -15.24
N GLU A 44 -6.00 -13.17 -16.23
CA GLU A 44 -5.58 -11.77 -16.07
C GLU A 44 -6.50 -11.00 -15.10
N ASN A 45 -5.95 -9.99 -14.41
CA ASN A 45 -6.60 -9.15 -13.38
C ASN A 45 -6.85 -9.82 -12.01
N ASN A 46 -6.36 -11.04 -11.80
CA ASN A 46 -6.35 -11.64 -10.46
C ASN A 46 -5.05 -11.28 -9.71
N LEU A 47 -5.17 -10.49 -8.65
CA LEU A 47 -4.05 -10.11 -7.80
C LEU A 47 -3.59 -11.31 -6.94
N LEU A 48 -2.27 -11.52 -6.86
CA LEU A 48 -1.64 -12.28 -5.78
C LEU A 48 -1.73 -11.45 -4.49
N THR A 49 -2.85 -11.55 -3.78
CA THR A 49 -3.11 -10.74 -2.57
C THR A 49 -2.48 -11.31 -1.30
N GLN A 50 -1.67 -12.35 -1.38
CA GLN A 50 -0.98 -12.91 -0.22
C GLN A 50 0.51 -12.65 -0.32
N GLN A 51 1.10 -12.13 0.75
CA GLN A 51 2.56 -12.15 0.96
C GLN A 51 2.99 -13.62 1.11
N SER A 52 3.07 -14.34 0.00
CA SER A 52 3.58 -15.70 -0.03
C SER A 52 5.09 -15.63 -0.09
N LYS A 53 5.76 -15.98 1.01
CA LYS A 53 7.17 -16.37 0.94
C LYS A 53 7.22 -17.77 0.33
N VAL A 54 7.65 -17.88 -0.93
CA VAL A 54 7.91 -19.18 -1.54
C VAL A 54 9.14 -19.77 -0.84
N SER A 55 8.95 -20.74 0.05
CA SER A 55 10.09 -21.50 0.59
C SER A 55 10.56 -22.46 -0.49
N GLY A 56 11.83 -22.33 -0.87
CA GLY A 56 12.47 -23.18 -1.87
C GLY A 56 12.48 -24.63 -1.40
N GLY A 57 11.53 -25.41 -1.89
CA GLY A 57 11.46 -26.84 -1.71
C GLY A 57 11.21 -27.47 -3.07
N TYR A 58 12.28 -28.05 -3.63
CA TYR A 58 12.35 -28.94 -4.79
C TYR A 58 10.99 -29.35 -5.36
N TYR A 59 10.60 -28.78 -6.48
CA TYR A 59 10.21 -29.45 -7.72
C TYR A 59 10.19 -28.36 -8.80
N SER A 60 11.02 -28.54 -9.83
CA SER A 60 11.21 -27.58 -10.92
C SER A 60 9.89 -27.31 -11.64
N ASP A 61 9.54 -26.03 -11.81
CA ASP A 61 9.33 -25.41 -13.13
C ASP A 61 9.17 -23.88 -12.98
N GLY A 62 10.29 -23.16 -13.23
CA GLY A 62 10.35 -21.70 -13.32
C GLY A 62 10.81 -21.00 -12.03
N THR A 63 12.12 -20.83 -11.85
CA THR A 63 12.65 -19.95 -10.80
C THR A 63 12.63 -18.51 -11.31
N LEU A 64 11.80 -17.66 -10.72
CA LEU A 64 11.94 -16.21 -10.92
C LEU A 64 13.28 -15.75 -10.35
N ARG A 65 13.91 -14.79 -11.01
CA ARG A 65 15.10 -14.15 -10.44
C ARG A 65 14.67 -13.42 -9.18
N GLU A 66 15.58 -13.29 -8.22
CA GLU A 66 15.33 -12.57 -6.96
C GLU A 66 14.82 -11.14 -7.20
N THR A 67 15.24 -10.50 -8.29
CA THR A 67 14.74 -9.20 -8.74
C THR A 67 13.26 -9.23 -9.12
N ASP A 68 12.82 -10.29 -9.79
CA ASP A 68 11.43 -10.45 -10.26
C ASP A 68 10.52 -10.82 -9.07
N LEU A 69 11.04 -11.57 -8.08
CA LEU A 69 10.39 -11.82 -6.80
C LEU A 69 10.28 -10.56 -5.95
N ALA A 70 11.32 -9.73 -5.91
CA ALA A 70 11.28 -8.43 -5.24
C ALA A 70 10.27 -7.49 -5.91
N GLN A 71 10.15 -7.54 -7.24
CA GLN A 71 9.20 -6.76 -8.02
C GLN A 71 7.75 -7.26 -7.89
N LEU A 72 7.53 -8.54 -7.57
CA LEU A 72 6.22 -9.11 -7.24
C LEU A 72 5.85 -8.94 -5.75
N ALA A 73 6.84 -8.96 -4.86
CA ALA A 73 6.68 -8.68 -3.43
C ALA A 73 6.55 -7.17 -3.13
N GLN A 74 7.01 -6.32 -4.06
CA GLN A 74 6.74 -4.89 -4.08
C GLN A 74 5.49 -4.61 -4.90
N ALA A 75 4.41 -4.15 -4.28
CA ALA A 75 3.38 -3.45 -5.05
C ALA A 75 2.58 -2.45 -4.23
N CYS A 76 2.30 -2.79 -2.97
CA CYS A 76 1.49 -1.96 -2.08
C CYS A 76 2.30 -1.59 -0.85
N ARG A 77 2.18 -0.34 -0.43
CA ARG A 77 2.60 0.06 0.91
C ARG A 77 1.79 -0.68 1.96
N VAL A 78 2.32 -0.84 3.15
CA VAL A 78 1.61 -1.41 4.29
C VAL A 78 1.57 -0.41 5.44
N GLU A 79 0.69 -0.65 6.41
CA GLU A 79 0.73 0.07 7.69
C GLU A 79 2.12 -0.06 8.34
N GLY A 80 2.64 1.04 8.87
CA GLY A 80 3.98 1.16 9.43
C GLY A 80 5.08 1.48 8.41
N ASP A 81 4.81 1.46 7.10
CA ASP A 81 5.80 1.89 6.11
C ASP A 81 6.08 3.40 6.24
N THR A 82 7.35 3.76 6.38
CA THR A 82 7.79 5.16 6.35
C THR A 82 7.78 5.70 4.91
N VAL A 83 7.18 6.87 4.73
CA VAL A 83 7.09 7.57 3.43
C VAL A 83 7.52 9.03 3.55
N ASN A 84 7.92 9.60 2.42
CA ASN A 84 8.10 11.03 2.25
C ASN A 84 7.26 11.49 1.05
N LEU A 85 6.27 12.33 1.31
CA LEU A 85 5.30 12.79 0.33
C LEU A 85 5.38 14.30 0.17
N THR A 86 5.11 14.78 -1.04
CA THR A 86 4.88 16.20 -1.30
C THR A 86 3.41 16.43 -1.60
N GLY A 87 2.88 17.59 -1.24
CA GLY A 87 1.48 17.91 -1.47
C GLY A 87 1.04 19.23 -0.88
N THR A 88 -0.26 19.50 -0.96
CA THR A 88 -0.87 20.69 -0.35
C THR A 88 -1.46 20.34 1.00
N LEU A 89 -1.07 21.09 2.04
CA LEU A 89 -1.60 20.93 3.39
C LEU A 89 -2.88 21.76 3.56
N ARG A 90 -3.93 21.16 4.10
CA ARG A 90 -5.21 21.84 4.37
C ARG A 90 -5.73 21.49 5.75
N GLN A 91 -6.27 22.50 6.44
CA GLN A 91 -7.12 22.27 7.59
C GLN A 91 -8.53 21.90 7.12
N GLN A 92 -9.14 20.96 7.85
CA GLN A 92 -10.53 20.57 7.75
C GLN A 92 -11.16 20.69 9.14
N GLY A 93 -12.49 20.89 9.19
CA GLY A 93 -13.20 21.15 10.44
C GLY A 93 -12.82 22.48 11.09
N ASP A 94 -13.38 22.72 12.28
CA ASP A 94 -13.21 23.94 13.06
C ASP A 94 -13.05 23.66 14.57
N GLY A 95 -12.51 24.64 15.28
CA GLY A 95 -12.30 24.57 16.74
C GLY A 95 -11.53 23.32 17.19
N GLU A 96 -12.03 22.67 18.24
CA GLU A 96 -11.43 21.46 18.81
C GLU A 96 -11.50 20.24 17.86
N SER A 97 -12.42 20.26 16.91
CA SER A 97 -12.62 19.20 15.92
C SER A 97 -11.74 19.36 14.68
N ALA A 98 -11.00 20.47 14.56
CA ALA A 98 -10.12 20.72 13.42
C ALA A 98 -9.09 19.59 13.27
N TYR A 99 -8.80 19.19 12.04
CA TYR A 99 -7.75 18.22 11.70
C TYR A 99 -7.08 18.62 10.38
N TRP A 100 -5.86 18.13 10.16
CA TRP A 100 -5.07 18.49 8.99
C TRP A 100 -4.99 17.33 8.01
N THR A 101 -5.03 17.67 6.73
CA THR A 101 -4.97 16.72 5.62
C THR A 101 -3.89 17.14 4.64
N LEU A 102 -3.15 16.17 4.12
CA LEU A 102 -2.29 16.33 2.96
C LEU A 102 -3.05 15.83 1.73
N THR A 103 -3.12 16.66 0.70
CA THR A 103 -3.44 16.21 -0.67
C THR A 103 -2.11 15.97 -1.39
N PRO A 104 -1.65 14.72 -1.51
CA PRO A 104 -0.35 14.41 -2.12
C PRO A 104 -0.35 14.77 -3.61
N ASP A 105 0.78 15.29 -4.11
CA ASP A 105 0.99 15.53 -5.54
C ASP A 105 0.90 14.22 -6.35
N ASN A 106 1.40 13.14 -5.75
CA ASN A 106 1.35 11.78 -6.29
C ASN A 106 0.67 10.87 -5.24
N PRO A 107 -0.65 10.66 -5.32
CA PRO A 107 -1.37 9.74 -4.45
C PRO A 107 -0.75 8.33 -4.44
N LEU A 108 -0.78 7.68 -3.27
CA LEU A 108 -0.32 6.29 -3.17
C LEU A 108 -1.19 5.38 -4.03
N ALA A 109 -0.58 4.71 -5.02
CA ALA A 109 -1.29 3.84 -5.94
C ALA A 109 -1.88 2.61 -5.23
N CYS A 110 -1.19 2.12 -4.19
CA CYS A 110 -1.69 1.02 -3.38
C CYS A 110 -1.17 1.08 -1.95
N VAL A 111 -2.10 0.93 -1.00
CA VAL A 111 -1.84 0.59 0.40
C VAL A 111 -2.63 -0.67 0.70
N ARG A 112 -2.00 -1.66 1.32
CA ARG A 112 -2.63 -2.92 1.72
C ARG A 112 -3.60 -2.63 2.88
N ASP A 113 -4.72 -3.35 2.89
CA ASP A 113 -5.72 -3.30 3.97
C ASP A 113 -6.46 -1.94 4.14
N ALA A 114 -6.06 -0.90 3.42
CA ALA A 114 -6.80 0.36 3.33
C ALA A 114 -8.22 0.13 2.77
N ASN A 115 -9.19 0.89 3.29
CA ASN A 115 -10.57 0.83 2.82
C ASN A 115 -10.73 1.46 1.43
N LYS A 116 -10.47 0.67 0.38
CA LYS A 116 -10.57 1.09 -1.02
C LYS A 116 -12.02 1.25 -1.52
N GLN A 117 -13.01 0.84 -0.73
CA GLN A 117 -14.43 1.02 -1.08
C GLN A 117 -14.87 2.48 -0.89
N GLN A 118 -14.16 3.26 -0.07
CA GLN A 118 -14.40 4.68 0.07
C GLN A 118 -13.92 5.42 -1.20
N PRO A 119 -14.80 6.17 -1.89
CA PRO A 119 -14.39 7.00 -3.02
C PRO A 119 -13.27 7.96 -2.62
N GLY A 120 -12.20 8.00 -3.41
CA GLY A 120 -11.06 8.87 -3.14
C GLY A 120 -10.20 8.44 -1.94
N TRP A 121 -10.22 7.16 -1.54
CA TRP A 121 -9.49 6.63 -0.38
C TRP A 121 -8.01 7.03 -0.27
N ASN A 122 -7.34 7.32 -1.40
CA ASN A 122 -5.93 7.71 -1.47
C ASN A 122 -5.70 9.20 -1.84
N GLN A 123 -6.76 9.98 -2.02
CA GLN A 123 -6.67 11.37 -2.48
C GLN A 123 -6.26 12.34 -1.37
N THR A 124 -6.55 11.98 -0.12
CA THR A 124 -6.18 12.74 1.05
C THR A 124 -5.71 11.82 2.17
N MET A 125 -4.73 12.29 2.94
CA MET A 125 -4.24 11.61 4.13
C MET A 125 -4.34 12.55 5.32
N GLN A 126 -4.98 12.11 6.40
CA GLN A 126 -5.00 12.86 7.65
C GLN A 126 -3.63 12.79 8.33
N LEU A 127 -3.16 13.91 8.84
CA LEU A 127 -1.96 13.93 9.67
C LEU A 127 -2.37 13.72 11.12
N VAL A 128 -1.75 12.75 11.79
CA VAL A 128 -1.88 12.54 13.23
C VAL A 128 -0.91 13.50 13.91
N LEU A 129 -1.46 14.61 14.41
CA LEU A 129 -0.72 15.66 15.09
C LEU A 129 -1.44 16.03 16.39
N THR A 130 -0.67 16.27 17.43
CA THR A 130 -1.16 16.86 18.68
C THR A 130 -1.61 18.32 18.46
N PRO A 131 -2.47 18.88 19.35
CA PRO A 131 -2.85 20.29 19.27
C PRO A 131 -1.66 21.25 19.26
N GLN A 132 -0.62 20.97 20.05
CA GLN A 132 0.59 21.79 20.15
C GLN A 132 1.41 21.79 18.85
N GLU A 133 1.57 20.62 18.20
CA GLU A 133 2.25 20.53 16.90
C GLU A 133 1.52 21.32 15.83
N ARG A 134 0.18 21.26 15.80
CA ARG A 134 -0.62 22.03 14.84
C ARG A 134 -0.50 23.53 15.07
N GLU A 135 -0.53 23.98 16.32
CA GLU A 135 -0.35 25.39 16.65
C GLU A 135 1.02 25.90 16.19
N GLY A 136 2.08 25.13 16.46
CA GLY A 136 3.46 25.48 16.05
C GLY A 136 3.71 25.49 14.54
N LEU A 137 2.87 24.80 13.75
CA LEU A 137 3.05 24.62 12.31
C LEU A 137 1.95 25.32 11.48
N ASN A 138 1.09 26.12 12.12
CA ASN A 138 -0.12 26.67 11.49
C ASN A 138 0.19 27.56 10.27
N ASN A 139 1.39 28.13 10.22
CA ASN A 139 1.90 28.90 9.08
C ASN A 139 2.12 28.06 7.80
N LEU A 140 2.01 26.72 7.87
CA LEU A 140 2.10 25.79 6.74
C LEU A 140 0.74 25.46 6.12
N VAL A 141 -0.37 25.78 6.79
CA VAL A 141 -1.71 25.51 6.26
C VAL A 141 -1.94 26.31 4.97
N GLY A 142 -2.48 25.63 3.95
CA GLY A 142 -2.71 26.19 2.62
C GLY A 142 -1.49 26.20 1.71
N LYS A 143 -0.31 25.78 2.21
CA LYS A 143 0.94 25.77 1.45
C LYS A 143 1.26 24.40 0.87
N LYS A 144 2.21 24.39 -0.07
CA LYS A 144 2.84 23.18 -0.58
C LYS A 144 3.94 22.75 0.40
N VAL A 145 3.96 21.49 0.78
CA VAL A 145 4.82 20.94 1.84
C VAL A 145 5.43 19.59 1.45
N SER A 146 6.55 19.25 2.08
CA SER A 146 7.12 17.90 2.15
C SER A 146 6.85 17.35 3.54
N VAL A 147 6.25 16.16 3.61
CA VAL A 147 5.83 15.48 4.84
C VAL A 147 6.49 14.11 4.90
N GLY A 148 7.22 13.83 5.97
CA GLY A 148 7.77 12.53 6.30
C GLY A 148 7.08 11.94 7.53
N GLY A 149 6.64 10.69 7.44
CA GLY A 149 5.97 9.96 8.51
C GLY A 149 5.66 8.53 8.12
N ASP A 150 4.96 7.81 8.99
CA ASP A 150 4.59 6.41 8.80
C ASP A 150 3.12 6.28 8.38
N ILE A 151 2.84 5.33 7.48
CA ILE A 151 1.47 5.03 7.06
C ILE A 151 0.70 4.41 8.22
N PHE A 152 -0.48 4.94 8.52
CA PHE A 152 -1.40 4.39 9.51
C PHE A 152 -2.81 4.21 8.91
N LEU A 153 -3.50 3.13 9.28
CA LEU A 153 -4.83 2.83 8.76
C LEU A 153 -5.93 3.29 9.73
N ALA A 154 -6.99 3.88 9.19
CA ALA A 154 -8.14 4.29 10.00
C ALA A 154 -8.90 3.07 10.54
N LEU A 155 -8.64 2.70 11.80
CA LEU A 155 -9.36 1.60 12.48
C LEU A 155 -10.53 2.06 13.35
N SER A 156 -10.73 3.37 13.53
CA SER A 156 -11.80 3.93 14.37
C SER A 156 -12.57 5.03 13.64
N ALA A 157 -13.79 5.28 14.10
CA ALA A 157 -14.66 6.35 13.59
C ALA A 157 -14.12 7.77 13.88
N SER A 158 -13.03 7.89 14.67
CA SER A 158 -12.39 9.16 15.01
C SER A 158 -11.47 9.67 13.89
N HIS A 159 -11.19 8.86 12.88
CA HIS A 159 -10.36 9.23 11.73
C HIS A 159 -11.24 9.56 10.52
N HIS A 160 -10.86 10.62 9.80
CA HIS A 160 -11.69 11.20 8.74
C HIS A 160 -11.27 10.77 7.33
N THR A 161 -10.11 10.13 7.20
CA THR A 161 -9.59 9.59 5.93
C THR A 161 -9.17 8.12 6.11
N PRO A 162 -9.29 7.25 5.09
CA PRO A 162 -8.87 5.85 5.18
C PRO A 162 -7.38 5.68 5.47
N LEU A 163 -6.57 6.64 5.03
CA LEU A 163 -5.12 6.69 5.21
C LEU A 163 -4.74 7.84 6.11
N LEU A 164 -3.80 7.60 7.00
CA LEU A 164 -3.19 8.60 7.86
C LEU A 164 -1.67 8.58 7.71
N LEU A 165 -1.05 9.69 8.10
CA LEU A 165 0.37 9.77 8.39
C LEU A 165 0.54 10.02 9.88
N ASP A 166 1.25 9.11 10.55
CA ASP A 166 1.63 9.19 11.95
C ASP A 166 3.15 9.34 12.08
N ASN A 167 3.68 9.51 13.30
CA ASN A 167 5.11 9.67 13.57
C ASN A 167 5.77 10.71 12.65
N ILE A 168 5.13 11.88 12.50
CA ILE A 168 5.59 12.93 11.59
C ILE A 168 6.96 13.45 12.07
N PHE A 169 8.03 13.08 11.36
CA PHE A 169 9.39 13.53 11.68
C PHE A 169 9.85 14.69 10.77
N ARG A 170 9.06 15.02 9.74
CA ARG A 170 9.32 16.15 8.85
C ARG A 170 8.03 16.75 8.35
N LEU A 171 7.86 18.06 8.50
CA LEU A 171 6.81 18.83 7.84
C LEU A 171 7.36 20.22 7.51
N THR A 172 7.64 20.47 6.23
CA THR A 172 8.31 21.71 5.79
C THR A 172 7.71 22.25 4.50
N GLU A 173 7.59 23.58 4.37
CA GLU A 173 7.20 24.24 3.12
C GLU A 173 8.18 23.93 1.98
N ILE A 174 7.62 23.69 0.78
CA ILE A 174 8.37 23.59 -0.48
C ILE A 174 8.15 24.91 -1.22
N LYS A 175 9.25 25.60 -1.52
CA LYS A 175 9.24 26.84 -2.31
C LYS A 175 9.19 26.56 -3.80
#